data_AF-A0A512UCK4-F1
#
_entry.id   AF-A0A512UCK4-F1
#
_cell.length_a   1.000
_cell.length_b   1.000
_cell.length_c   1.000
_cell.angle_alpha   90.00
_cell.angle_beta   90.00
_cell.angle_gamma   90.00
#
_symmetry.space_group_name_H-M   'P 1'
#
loop_
_entity.id
_entity.type
_entity.pdbx_description
1 polymer ?
#
loop_
_entity_poly.entity_id
_entity_poly.type
_entity_poly.pdbx_seq_one_letter_code
_entity_poly.pdbx_strand_id
1 'polypeptide(L)'
;MRASTVLNFQQSVTSNLRRPWQTFKDGQIWYGMTKRGSKRHPLTGKQGNKHYYKGTGSSGYGKLNSAGIYIMDWTKVRTYVVPAGLNSSDLKALVSPKVPQVRQTFEGYKDGFKDPQLAWHSIKEFVEFGENYNDRDLERTQFLEEHVHPDIIAAEQEANTVVQKD
;
A
#
# COMPACT_ATOMS: atom_id res chain seq x y z
N MET A 1 16.73 -25.63 64.29
CA MET A 1 16.41 -24.47 63.45
C MET A 1 15.41 -23.61 64.20
N ARG A 2 15.75 -22.37 64.58
CA ARG A 2 14.80 -21.44 65.20
C ARG A 2 13.85 -20.95 64.10
N ALA A 3 12.54 -21.07 64.30
CA ALA A 3 11.57 -20.46 63.42
C ALA A 3 11.79 -18.94 63.46
N SER A 4 12.14 -18.35 62.32
CA SER A 4 12.18 -16.90 62.17
C SER A 4 10.78 -16.36 62.40
N THR A 5 10.61 -15.49 63.40
CA THR A 5 9.38 -14.72 63.60
C THR A 5 9.07 -13.99 62.31
N VAL A 6 7.91 -14.27 61.70
CA VAL A 6 7.42 -13.54 60.53
C VAL A 6 7.32 -12.08 60.92
N LEU A 7 8.27 -11.25 60.47
CA LEU A 7 8.22 -9.80 60.63
C LEU A 7 7.09 -9.29 59.74
N ASN A 8 5.86 -9.31 60.24
CA ASN A 8 4.70 -8.60 59.67
C ASN A 8 4.89 -7.05 59.69
N PHE A 9 6.13 -6.57 59.85
CA PHE A 9 6.48 -5.17 60.07
C PHE A 9 6.60 -4.34 58.77
N GLN A 10 6.57 -4.97 57.59
CA GLN A 10 6.87 -4.28 56.31
C GLN A 10 5.67 -4.00 55.41
N GLN A 11 4.44 -4.37 55.78
CA GLN A 11 3.25 -3.93 55.03
C GLN A 11 2.60 -2.76 55.76
N SER A 12 3.05 -1.55 55.42
CA SER A 12 2.34 -0.32 55.83
C SER A 12 0.91 -0.38 55.32
N VAL A 13 -0.05 0.24 56.02
CA VAL A 13 -1.46 0.27 55.59
C VAL A 13 -1.60 0.77 54.14
N THR A 14 -0.66 1.62 53.70
CA THR A 14 -0.54 2.12 52.33
C THR A 14 -0.16 1.06 51.28
N SER A 15 0.62 0.02 51.61
CA SER A 15 0.98 -1.04 50.67
C SER A 15 -0.17 -2.00 50.39
N ASN A 16 -1.15 -2.06 51.29
CA ASN A 16 -2.38 -2.85 51.13
C ASN A 16 -3.45 -2.09 50.32
N LEU A 17 -3.24 -0.81 50.02
CA LEU A 17 -4.11 -0.07 49.11
C LEU A 17 -3.91 -0.58 47.69
N ARG A 18 -5.00 -0.74 46.93
CA ARG A 18 -4.92 -1.11 45.50
C ARG A 18 -4.01 -0.18 44.70
N ARG A 19 -4.01 1.10 45.07
CA ARG A 19 -3.13 2.13 44.53
C ARG A 19 -2.47 2.84 45.71
N PRO A 20 -1.16 2.59 45.96
CA PRO A 20 -0.47 3.12 47.14
C PRO A 20 -0.47 4.65 47.27
N TRP A 21 -0.57 5.37 46.15
CA TRP A 21 -0.63 6.83 46.11
C TRP A 21 -2.03 7.42 46.39
N GLN A 22 -3.07 6.59 46.40
CA GLN A 22 -4.45 7.01 46.64
C GLN A 22 -4.86 6.63 48.06
N THR A 23 -4.53 7.50 49.01
CA THR A 23 -4.69 7.24 50.45
C THR A 23 -6.06 7.61 51.00
N PHE A 24 -6.88 8.33 50.24
CA PHE A 24 -8.23 8.75 50.61
C PHE A 24 -9.27 8.33 49.56
N LYS A 25 -10.56 8.51 49.88
CA LYS A 25 -11.68 8.00 49.08
C LYS A 25 -12.16 9.03 48.05
N ASP A 26 -11.64 8.95 46.83
CA ASP A 26 -11.85 9.99 45.80
C ASP A 26 -12.98 9.68 44.82
N GLY A 27 -13.77 8.63 45.09
CA GLY A 27 -14.78 8.12 44.16
C GLY A 27 -14.22 7.36 42.95
N GLN A 28 -12.89 7.20 42.83
CA GLN A 28 -12.26 6.45 41.74
C GLN A 28 -12.62 4.96 41.80
N ILE A 29 -13.01 4.40 40.66
CA ILE A 29 -13.50 3.01 40.56
C ILE A 29 -12.38 1.96 40.48
N TRP A 30 -12.77 0.68 40.52
CA TRP A 30 -11.85 -0.48 40.49
C TRP A 30 -11.06 -0.65 39.17
N TYR A 31 -11.54 -0.13 38.07
CA TYR A 31 -10.78 -0.02 36.81
C TYR A 31 -11.50 0.95 35.89
N GLY A 32 -10.77 1.59 34.98
CA GLY A 32 -11.34 2.58 34.07
C GLY A 32 -11.74 3.89 34.75
N MET A 33 -12.53 4.68 34.04
CA MET A 33 -12.95 6.03 34.44
C MET A 33 -14.42 6.08 34.86
N THR A 34 -15.31 5.49 34.06
CA THR A 34 -16.76 5.44 34.32
C THR A 34 -17.29 4.01 34.15
N LYS A 35 -18.38 3.69 34.86
CA LYS A 35 -19.07 2.38 34.72
C LYS A 35 -20.18 2.38 33.66
N ARG A 36 -20.56 3.57 33.16
CA ARG A 36 -21.69 3.78 32.24
C ARG A 36 -21.18 4.34 30.91
N GLY A 37 -21.88 4.00 29.84
CA GLY A 37 -21.60 4.44 28.48
C GLY A 37 -22.63 3.89 27.49
N SER A 38 -22.51 4.26 26.22
CA SER A 38 -23.35 3.68 25.16
C SER A 38 -23.07 2.18 25.02
N LYS A 39 -24.14 1.39 24.81
CA LYS A 39 -24.06 -0.07 24.65
C LYS A 39 -24.29 -0.52 23.20
N ARG A 40 -24.76 0.37 22.33
CA ARG A 40 -25.18 0.05 20.96
C ARG A 40 -24.01 0.22 19.99
N HIS A 41 -22.97 -0.59 20.18
CA HIS A 41 -21.82 -0.66 19.30
C HIS A 41 -21.84 -1.98 18.50
N PRO A 42 -21.28 -2.02 17.29
CA PRO A 42 -21.17 -3.26 16.53
C PRO A 42 -20.40 -4.32 17.33
N LEU A 43 -20.94 -5.53 17.41
CA LEU A 43 -20.31 -6.62 18.15
C LEU A 43 -18.97 -7.00 17.53
N THR A 44 -17.97 -7.34 18.33
CA THR A 44 -16.70 -7.90 17.85
C THR A 44 -16.67 -9.41 18.06
N GLY A 45 -15.68 -10.11 17.47
CA GLY A 45 -15.50 -11.55 17.71
C GLY A 45 -15.13 -11.92 19.16
N LYS A 46 -14.89 -10.94 20.05
CA LYS A 46 -14.60 -11.15 21.47
C LYS A 46 -15.84 -11.03 22.37
N GLN A 47 -16.97 -10.64 21.79
CA GLN A 47 -18.25 -10.49 22.49
C GLN A 47 -19.19 -11.64 22.14
N GLY A 48 -20.32 -11.74 22.84
CA GLY A 48 -21.33 -12.77 22.59
C GLY A 48 -21.06 -14.09 23.32
N ASN A 49 -21.89 -15.10 23.03
CA ASN A 49 -21.80 -16.44 23.61
C ASN A 49 -20.87 -17.35 22.76
N LYS A 50 -20.58 -18.56 23.23
CA LYS A 50 -19.75 -19.57 22.58
C LYS A 50 -20.14 -19.90 21.13
N HIS A 51 -21.42 -19.73 20.78
CA HIS A 51 -21.94 -19.99 19.43
C HIS A 51 -21.92 -18.76 18.51
N TYR A 52 -21.56 -17.58 19.03
CA TYR A 52 -21.45 -16.37 18.23
C TYR A 52 -20.12 -16.38 17.47
N TYR A 53 -20.21 -16.54 16.15
CA TYR A 53 -19.08 -16.44 15.25
C TYR A 53 -19.30 -15.27 14.29
N LYS A 54 -18.40 -14.27 14.31
CA LYS A 54 -18.48 -13.10 13.44
C LYS A 54 -17.60 -13.21 12.18
N GLY A 55 -16.45 -13.85 12.27
CA GLY A 55 -15.41 -13.86 11.22
C GLY A 55 -14.63 -12.55 11.10
N THR A 56 -13.57 -12.57 10.28
CA THR A 56 -12.63 -11.45 10.07
C THR A 56 -12.25 -11.25 8.59
N GLY A 57 -12.96 -11.88 7.65
CA GLY A 57 -12.64 -11.81 6.22
C GLY A 57 -11.35 -12.54 5.81
N SER A 58 -10.76 -13.35 6.70
CA SER A 58 -9.51 -14.06 6.45
C SER A 58 -9.72 -15.41 5.73
N SER A 59 -10.81 -16.10 6.04
CA SER A 59 -11.09 -17.46 5.56
C SER A 59 -12.14 -17.50 4.46
N GLY A 60 -12.05 -18.50 3.57
CA GLY A 60 -12.92 -18.66 2.39
C GLY A 60 -12.31 -19.53 1.29
N TYR A 61 -11.23 -20.25 1.62
CA TYR A 61 -10.38 -21.00 0.70
C TYR A 61 -10.70 -22.50 0.70
N GLY A 62 -11.89 -22.90 1.12
CA GLY A 62 -12.22 -24.30 1.39
C GLY A 62 -13.66 -24.47 1.84
N LYS A 63 -13.97 -25.65 2.38
CA LYS A 63 -15.32 -26.01 2.85
C LYS A 63 -15.27 -26.85 4.12
N LEU A 64 -16.33 -26.78 4.92
CA LEU A 64 -16.56 -27.73 6.00
C LEU A 64 -17.21 -28.99 5.42
N ASN A 65 -16.81 -30.17 5.90
CA ASN A 65 -17.54 -31.41 5.64
C ASN A 65 -18.69 -31.60 6.64
N SER A 66 -19.48 -32.67 6.48
CA SER A 66 -20.60 -33.00 7.38
C SER A 66 -20.17 -33.28 8.82
N ALA A 67 -18.90 -33.64 9.06
CA ALA A 67 -18.33 -33.86 10.38
C ALA A 67 -17.74 -32.58 11.02
N GLY A 68 -17.83 -31.43 10.35
CA GLY A 68 -17.29 -30.15 10.84
C GLY A 68 -15.77 -29.99 10.66
N ILE A 69 -15.12 -30.87 9.91
CA ILE A 69 -13.70 -30.76 9.55
C ILE A 69 -13.57 -29.81 8.35
N TYR A 70 -12.62 -28.88 8.44
CA TYR A 70 -12.32 -27.96 7.35
C TYR A 70 -11.40 -28.61 6.31
N ILE A 71 -11.83 -28.61 5.05
CA ILE A 71 -11.09 -29.13 3.90
C ILE A 71 -10.64 -27.94 3.05
N MET A 72 -9.34 -27.81 2.85
CA MET A 72 -8.73 -26.74 2.07
C MET A 72 -8.81 -27.00 0.56
N ASP A 73 -9.13 -25.97 -0.20
CA ASP A 73 -9.10 -25.94 -1.66
C ASP A 73 -7.92 -25.08 -2.11
N TRP A 74 -6.81 -25.71 -2.49
CA TRP A 74 -5.56 -25.04 -2.86
C TRP A 74 -5.71 -24.12 -4.08
N THR A 75 -6.73 -24.31 -4.93
CA THR A 75 -7.00 -23.42 -6.06
C THR A 75 -7.45 -22.02 -5.63
N LYS A 76 -7.96 -21.89 -4.39
CA LYS A 76 -8.44 -20.63 -3.80
C LYS A 76 -7.47 -20.02 -2.79
N VAL A 77 -6.37 -20.71 -2.50
CA VAL A 77 -5.35 -20.20 -1.57
C VAL A 77 -4.56 -19.10 -2.28
N ARG A 78 -4.57 -17.89 -1.72
CA ARG A 78 -3.86 -16.74 -2.27
C ARG A 78 -2.35 -16.88 -2.07
N THR A 79 -1.58 -16.68 -3.14
CA THR A 79 -0.12 -16.64 -3.13
C THR A 79 0.40 -15.27 -3.54
N TYR A 80 1.50 -14.81 -2.94
CA TYR A 80 2.19 -13.58 -3.34
C TYR A 80 3.43 -13.97 -4.15
N VAL A 81 3.35 -13.85 -5.49
CA VAL A 81 4.44 -14.22 -6.39
C VAL A 81 5.53 -13.15 -6.34
N VAL A 82 6.75 -13.56 -6.02
CA VAL A 82 7.92 -12.68 -6.01
C VAL A 82 8.62 -12.76 -7.37
N PRO A 83 8.85 -11.64 -8.06
CA PRO A 83 9.60 -11.64 -9.32
C PRO A 83 11.00 -12.21 -9.16
N ALA A 84 11.47 -12.96 -10.16
CA ALA A 84 12.85 -13.44 -10.19
C ALA A 84 13.83 -12.24 -10.26
N GLY A 85 14.91 -12.28 -9.48
CA GLY A 85 15.94 -11.24 -9.49
C GLY A 85 15.60 -9.94 -8.74
N LEU A 86 14.49 -9.89 -7.98
CA LEU A 86 14.13 -8.70 -7.19
C LEU A 86 15.23 -8.32 -6.16
N ASN A 87 15.92 -9.30 -5.61
CA ASN A 87 17.02 -9.11 -4.67
C ASN A 87 18.29 -8.55 -5.31
N SER A 88 18.45 -8.70 -6.63
CA SER A 88 19.58 -8.17 -7.39
C SER A 88 19.24 -6.90 -8.18
N SER A 89 18.01 -6.39 -8.09
CA SER A 89 17.62 -5.20 -8.83
C SER A 89 18.18 -3.92 -8.19
N ASP A 90 18.65 -3.00 -9.02
CA ASP A 90 19.11 -1.69 -8.57
C ASP A 90 17.97 -0.73 -8.21
N LEU A 91 16.74 -1.03 -8.64
CA LEU A 91 15.54 -0.25 -8.35
C LEU A 91 15.30 -0.12 -6.84
N LYS A 92 15.06 1.10 -6.38
CA LYS A 92 14.77 1.44 -4.98
C LYS A 92 13.38 2.05 -4.85
N ALA A 93 12.83 2.03 -3.64
CA ALA A 93 11.51 2.59 -3.35
C ALA A 93 11.44 4.12 -3.54
N LEU A 94 12.58 4.81 -3.50
CA LEU A 94 12.68 6.26 -3.61
C LEU A 94 13.73 6.67 -4.63
N VAL A 95 13.50 7.81 -5.27
CA VAL A 95 14.44 8.47 -6.18
C VAL A 95 15.18 9.58 -5.42
N SER A 96 16.42 9.85 -5.82
CA SER A 96 17.19 10.97 -5.25
C SER A 96 16.54 12.32 -5.59
N PRO A 97 16.39 13.26 -4.64
CA PRO A 97 15.83 14.59 -4.91
C PRO A 97 16.63 15.44 -5.89
N LYS A 98 17.88 15.04 -6.21
CA LYS A 98 18.72 15.72 -7.19
C LYS A 98 18.34 15.39 -8.63
N VAL A 99 17.57 14.32 -8.84
CA VAL A 99 17.15 13.90 -10.18
C VAL A 99 15.99 14.79 -10.63
N PRO A 100 16.07 15.40 -11.83
CA PRO A 100 14.99 16.22 -12.37
C PRO A 100 13.75 15.38 -12.70
N GLN A 101 12.58 16.00 -12.64
CA GLN A 101 11.32 15.34 -12.98
C GLN A 101 11.11 15.38 -14.49
N VAL A 102 11.14 14.23 -15.14
CA VAL A 102 10.79 14.09 -16.56
C VAL A 102 9.29 14.31 -16.76
N ARG A 103 8.92 15.10 -17.77
CA ARG A 103 7.53 15.39 -18.14
C ARG A 103 7.27 14.96 -19.57
N GLN A 104 6.15 14.28 -19.79
CA GLN A 104 5.77 13.78 -21.10
C GLN A 104 4.55 14.55 -21.65
N THR A 105 4.62 14.94 -22.93
CA THR A 105 3.54 15.62 -23.66
C THR A 105 3.14 14.80 -24.89
N PHE A 106 1.85 14.84 -25.23
CA PHE A 106 1.26 14.04 -26.31
C PHE A 106 0.47 14.95 -27.24
N GLU A 107 1.05 15.32 -28.36
CA GLU A 107 0.43 16.19 -29.35
C GLU A 107 -0.20 15.37 -30.47
N GLY A 108 -1.47 15.65 -30.78
CA GLY A 108 -2.23 14.90 -31.80
C GLY A 108 -2.81 13.56 -31.35
N TYR A 109 -2.50 13.10 -30.13
CA TYR A 109 -3.11 11.93 -29.52
C TYR A 109 -4.29 12.32 -28.63
N LYS A 110 -5.45 11.67 -28.80
CA LYS A 110 -6.69 12.05 -28.11
C LYS A 110 -6.73 11.60 -26.66
N ASP A 111 -6.18 10.42 -26.37
CA ASP A 111 -6.21 9.79 -25.03
C ASP A 111 -4.80 9.73 -24.38
N GLY A 112 -3.86 10.52 -24.91
CA GLY A 112 -2.47 10.58 -24.45
C GLY A 112 -1.84 9.19 -24.31
N PHE A 113 -1.43 8.83 -23.09
CA PHE A 113 -0.81 7.55 -22.75
C PHE A 113 -1.59 6.30 -23.15
N LYS A 114 -2.93 6.38 -23.19
CA LYS A 114 -3.79 5.22 -23.46
C LYS A 114 -4.21 5.16 -24.92
N ASP A 115 -3.78 6.11 -25.74
CA ASP A 115 -4.17 6.17 -27.13
C ASP A 115 -3.64 4.94 -27.90
N PRO A 116 -4.51 4.16 -28.56
CA PRO A 116 -4.07 3.01 -29.36
C PRO A 116 -3.16 3.42 -30.53
N GLN A 117 -3.31 4.64 -31.06
CA GLN A 117 -2.44 5.12 -32.14
C GLN A 117 -1.01 5.32 -31.63
N LEU A 118 -0.83 5.96 -30.47
CA LEU A 118 0.49 6.14 -29.85
C LEU A 118 1.19 4.79 -29.64
N ALA A 119 0.48 3.81 -29.07
CA ALA A 119 1.03 2.47 -28.86
C ALA A 119 1.44 1.81 -30.18
N TRP A 120 0.63 1.98 -31.24
CA TRP A 120 0.95 1.46 -32.56
C TRP A 120 2.19 2.14 -33.19
N HIS A 121 2.34 3.45 -33.03
CA HIS A 121 3.51 4.18 -33.49
C HIS A 121 4.77 3.75 -32.75
N SER A 122 4.72 3.60 -31.42
CA SER A 122 5.84 3.07 -30.64
C SER A 122 6.25 1.66 -31.07
N ILE A 123 5.29 0.81 -31.47
CA ILE A 123 5.59 -0.52 -32.03
C ILE A 123 6.32 -0.39 -33.38
N LYS A 124 5.88 0.51 -34.27
CA LYS A 124 6.57 0.73 -35.55
C LYS A 124 7.98 1.24 -35.34
N GLU A 125 8.15 2.25 -34.49
CA GLU A 125 9.46 2.81 -34.15
C GLU A 125 10.38 1.74 -33.55
N PHE A 126 9.87 0.89 -32.68
CA PHE A 126 10.64 -0.24 -32.15
C PHE A 126 11.04 -1.24 -33.24
N VAL A 127 10.18 -1.53 -34.21
CA VAL A 127 10.52 -2.43 -35.33
C VAL A 127 11.60 -1.82 -36.24
N GLU A 128 11.54 -0.52 -36.47
CA GLU A 128 12.48 0.20 -37.34
C GLU A 128 13.84 0.46 -36.68
N PHE A 129 13.84 0.86 -35.40
CA PHE A 129 15.02 1.35 -34.68
C PHE A 129 15.50 0.43 -33.54
N GLY A 130 14.72 -0.57 -33.13
CA GLY A 130 15.07 -1.52 -32.08
C GLY A 130 14.86 -1.00 -30.65
N GLU A 131 15.57 -1.59 -29.67
CA GLU A 131 15.38 -1.31 -28.23
C GLU A 131 15.64 0.15 -27.83
N ASN A 132 16.50 0.86 -28.56
CA ASN A 132 16.90 2.23 -28.24
C ASN A 132 16.13 3.29 -29.06
N TYR A 133 14.94 2.97 -29.58
CA TYR A 133 14.17 3.88 -30.45
C TYR A 133 13.80 5.21 -29.77
N ASN A 134 13.77 5.25 -28.44
CA ASN A 134 13.41 6.43 -27.65
C ASN A 134 14.60 7.03 -26.88
N ASP A 135 15.84 6.70 -27.26
CA ASP A 135 17.02 7.26 -26.61
C ASP A 135 17.22 8.72 -27.04
N ARG A 136 16.68 9.64 -26.24
CA ARG A 136 16.76 11.09 -26.45
C ARG A 136 17.57 11.73 -25.33
N ASP A 137 18.38 12.71 -25.70
CA ASP A 137 19.08 13.55 -24.72
C ASP A 137 18.09 14.51 -24.04
N LEU A 138 17.62 14.10 -22.86
CA LEU A 138 16.66 14.85 -22.04
C LEU A 138 17.24 16.15 -21.48
N GLU A 139 18.55 16.28 -21.33
CA GLU A 139 19.15 17.53 -20.82
C GLU A 139 18.96 18.65 -21.84
N ARG A 140 19.08 18.33 -23.13
CA ARG A 140 18.85 19.28 -24.23
C ARG A 140 17.40 19.75 -24.29
N THR A 141 16.45 18.88 -23.95
CA THR A 141 15.01 19.19 -23.97
C THR A 141 14.46 19.67 -22.62
N GLN A 142 15.34 20.02 -21.67
CA GLN A 142 14.95 20.46 -20.32
C GLN A 142 14.03 19.45 -19.61
N PHE A 143 14.29 18.16 -19.81
CA PHE A 143 13.54 17.02 -19.26
C PHE A 143 12.08 16.95 -19.72
N LEU A 144 11.76 17.58 -20.86
CA LEU A 144 10.51 17.40 -21.57
C LEU A 144 10.68 16.32 -22.65
N GLU A 145 9.78 15.35 -22.65
CA GLU A 145 9.70 14.30 -23.66
C GLU A 145 8.37 14.44 -24.41
N GLU A 146 8.46 14.71 -25.70
CA GLU A 146 7.31 15.05 -26.52
C GLU A 146 7.03 13.95 -27.55
N HIS A 147 5.79 13.49 -27.58
CA HIS A 147 5.27 12.54 -28.55
C HIS A 147 4.25 13.23 -29.45
N VAL A 148 4.66 13.52 -30.68
CA VAL A 148 3.81 14.17 -31.68
C VAL A 148 3.28 13.12 -32.66
N HIS A 149 2.01 13.24 -33.04
CA HIS A 149 1.42 12.38 -34.06
C HIS A 149 2.14 12.59 -35.42
N PRO A 150 2.49 11.51 -36.16
CA PRO A 150 3.29 11.63 -37.39
C PRO A 150 2.64 12.50 -38.47
N ASP A 151 1.31 12.53 -38.55
CA ASP A 151 0.59 13.39 -39.50
C ASP A 151 0.85 14.90 -39.25
N ILE A 152 1.02 15.31 -37.99
CA ILE A 152 1.34 16.70 -37.64
C ILE A 152 2.77 17.02 -38.08
N ILE A 153 3.71 16.11 -37.80
CA ILE A 153 5.11 16.23 -38.22
C ILE A 153 5.21 16.34 -39.74
N ALA A 154 4.46 15.51 -40.48
CA ALA A 154 4.43 15.53 -41.94
C ALA A 154 3.90 16.88 -42.47
N ALA A 155 2.81 17.40 -41.89
CA ALA A 155 2.24 18.68 -42.27
C ALA A 155 3.19 19.87 -42.02
N GLU A 156 3.92 19.87 -40.90
CA GLU A 156 4.91 20.90 -40.59
C GLU A 156 6.11 20.88 -41.54
N GLN A 157 6.58 19.69 -41.92
CA GLN A 157 7.67 19.53 -42.88
C GLN A 157 7.29 20.07 -44.26
N GLU A 158 6.07 19.77 -44.72
CA GLU A 158 5.55 20.30 -45.98
C GLU A 158 5.51 21.84 -45.96
N ALA A 159 4.97 22.46 -44.91
CA ALA A 159 4.92 23.91 -44.77
C ALA A 159 6.30 24.58 -44.82
N ASN A 160 7.30 24.01 -44.14
CA ASN A 160 8.66 24.54 -44.11
C ASN A 160 9.37 24.45 -45.48
N THR A 161 9.11 23.40 -46.26
CA THR A 161 9.70 23.27 -47.61
C THR A 161 9.14 24.26 -48.64
N VAL A 162 7.89 24.72 -48.46
CA VAL A 162 7.30 25.74 -49.34
C VAL A 162 7.95 27.11 -49.10
N VAL A 163 8.18 27.47 -47.84
CA VAL A 163 8.79 28.76 -47.47
C VAL A 163 10.25 28.90 -47.93
N GLN A 164 10.99 27.80 -48.11
CA GLN A 164 12.38 27.85 -48.60
C GLN A 164 12.52 27.87 -50.12
N LYS A 165 11.43 27.71 -50.88
CA LYS A 165 11.45 27.69 -52.35
C LYS A 165 11.18 29.06 -52.99
N ASP A 166 10.85 30.06 -52.20
CA ASP A 166 10.72 31.48 -52.59
C ASP A 166 12.01 32.26 -52.25
#